data_AF-A0A2P8HZ26-F1
#
_entry.id   AF-A0A2P8HZ26-F1
#
_cell.length_a   1.000
_cell.length_b   1.000
_cell.length_c   1.000
_cell.angle_alpha   90.00
_cell.angle_beta   90.00
_cell.angle_gamma   90.00
#
_symmetry.space_group_name_H-M   'P 1'
#
loop_
_entity.id
_entity.type
_entity.pdbx_description
1 polymer ?
#
loop_
_entity_poly.entity_id
_entity_poly.type
_entity_poly.pdbx_seq_one_letter_code
_entity_poly.pdbx_strand_id
1 'polypeptide(L)'
;MSDLPFGFSPQDPDDRNRKPGDQGENPFDFNQLGAMLSQLGAMFSNAGTSSGPVNYDLAKQIALQQLAGKGGTGFRPDQDSAVTDAVHLAEMWLDPATALPAGARTAQGWSARDWVERTLPTWQRLCDPVAQRVSGAWVDAMPAEAKEAAGPLLSMLGQMGGMAFGSQLGGALAQLGAEVLTSTDVGLPLGPEGTAALLPDNIEKFTEGLERPASEVLVFLSAREAAHQRLFSHVPWLRQRLLDTVEEFARGITVDTSALEQMAGQIDPANPASIEEAMKSGMLEPQTTPEQKAALTRLETLLALVEGWVDVVVNEAVGERLPGAEALRETLRRRRASGGPAEQTFATLVGLELRPRRHRSAAALWKLLTDQHGIEQRDSVWEHPDLVPTAEDLDDPMEFAERFGQTRKALEDPMAELERTLREKDDDQDDKPEGDAQS
;
A
#
# COMPACT_ATOMS: atom_id res chain seq x y z
N MET A 1 -55.24 -24.79 -10.60
CA MET A 1 -53.99 -25.05 -11.33
C MET A 1 -52.88 -24.66 -10.39
N SER A 2 -52.32 -25.67 -9.75
CA SER A 2 -51.63 -25.63 -8.47
C SER A 2 -50.39 -26.49 -8.63
N ASP A 3 -49.21 -25.96 -8.30
CA ASP A 3 -48.05 -26.78 -7.94
C ASP A 3 -47.08 -25.99 -7.07
N LEU A 4 -47.26 -26.18 -5.77
CA LEU A 4 -46.25 -26.46 -4.73
C LEU A 4 -46.99 -27.43 -3.76
N PRO A 5 -46.36 -28.36 -3.01
CA PRO A 5 -45.13 -28.09 -2.24
C PRO A 5 -44.22 -29.32 -1.90
N PHE A 6 -43.20 -29.04 -1.09
CA PHE A 6 -42.52 -29.94 -0.16
C PHE A 6 -43.41 -31.00 0.50
N GLY A 7 -42.87 -32.21 0.69
CA GLY A 7 -43.46 -33.24 1.56
C GLY A 7 -42.68 -34.54 1.59
N PHE A 8 -41.96 -34.76 2.70
CA PHE A 8 -41.44 -36.06 3.13
C PHE A 8 -42.55 -37.12 3.18
N SER A 9 -42.26 -38.34 2.72
CA SER A 9 -42.94 -39.55 3.20
C SER A 9 -41.99 -40.75 3.16
N PRO A 10 -42.14 -41.71 4.10
CA PRO A 10 -41.12 -42.69 4.45
C PRO A 10 -41.20 -43.92 3.54
N GLN A 11 -40.05 -44.46 3.14
CA GLN A 11 -40.01 -45.74 2.44
C GLN A 11 -40.35 -46.90 3.38
N ASP A 12 -41.34 -47.67 2.94
CA ASP A 12 -41.88 -48.89 3.53
C ASP A 12 -40.80 -49.99 3.61
N PRO A 13 -40.68 -50.74 4.73
CA PRO A 13 -39.60 -51.70 4.93
C PRO A 13 -40.09 -53.12 4.58
N ASP A 14 -40.30 -53.44 3.31
CA ASP A 14 -40.44 -54.83 2.88
C ASP A 14 -40.18 -54.98 1.37
N ASP A 15 -38.91 -55.12 1.00
CA ASP A 15 -38.55 -55.72 -0.29
C ASP A 15 -37.32 -56.63 -0.12
N ARG A 16 -37.55 -57.78 0.53
CA ARG A 16 -36.58 -58.87 0.65
C ARG A 16 -36.64 -59.75 -0.59
N ASN A 17 -35.96 -59.38 -1.68
CA ASN A 17 -35.40 -60.37 -2.62
C ASN A 17 -34.45 -59.75 -3.67
N ARG A 18 -33.14 -59.71 -3.39
CA ARG A 18 -32.13 -59.74 -4.46
C ARG A 18 -30.87 -60.48 -3.99
N LYS A 19 -30.53 -61.55 -4.72
CA LYS A 19 -29.36 -62.40 -4.50
C LYS A 19 -28.04 -61.67 -4.86
N PRO A 20 -26.90 -62.09 -4.29
CA PRO A 20 -25.64 -61.36 -4.37
C PRO A 20 -24.73 -61.83 -5.53
N GLY A 21 -24.09 -60.86 -6.18
CA GLY A 21 -22.94 -61.04 -7.08
C GLY A 21 -23.19 -60.57 -8.51
N ASP A 22 -22.69 -59.37 -8.88
CA ASP A 22 -21.66 -59.24 -9.92
C ASP A 22 -21.09 -57.80 -9.99
N GLN A 23 -19.74 -57.72 -9.98
CA GLN A 23 -18.81 -56.71 -10.55
C GLN A 23 -19.21 -55.21 -10.53
N GLY A 24 -18.45 -54.27 -9.95
CA GLY A 24 -17.00 -54.13 -9.94
C GLY A 24 -16.55 -52.90 -10.75
N GLU A 25 -17.15 -51.72 -10.52
CA GLU A 25 -16.69 -50.44 -11.10
C GLU A 25 -15.84 -49.71 -10.05
N ASN A 26 -14.52 -49.73 -10.21
CA ASN A 26 -13.62 -48.88 -9.46
C ASN A 26 -13.68 -47.45 -10.04
N PRO A 27 -14.03 -46.41 -9.25
CA PRO A 27 -14.13 -45.03 -9.73
C PRO A 27 -12.77 -44.32 -9.90
N PHE A 28 -11.66 -45.05 -9.86
CA PHE A 28 -10.30 -44.50 -10.00
C PHE A 28 -9.61 -45.13 -11.22
N ASP A 29 -9.81 -44.52 -12.38
CA ASP A 29 -9.17 -44.90 -13.62
C ASP A 29 -7.72 -44.37 -13.66
N PHE A 30 -6.76 -45.27 -13.56
CA PHE A 30 -5.32 -44.99 -13.48
C PHE A 30 -4.79 -44.26 -14.73
N ASN A 31 -5.46 -44.42 -15.88
CA ASN A 31 -5.12 -43.68 -17.10
C ASN A 31 -5.54 -42.21 -17.03
N GLN A 32 -6.61 -41.90 -16.31
CA GLN A 32 -7.07 -40.52 -16.10
C GLN A 32 -6.10 -39.76 -15.17
N LEU A 33 -5.54 -40.46 -14.18
CA LEU A 33 -4.49 -39.92 -13.31
C LEU A 33 -3.20 -39.60 -14.08
N GLY A 34 -2.83 -40.44 -15.05
CA GLY A 34 -1.67 -40.20 -15.92
C GLY A 34 -1.83 -38.99 -16.84
N ALA A 35 -3.03 -38.76 -17.37
CA ALA A 35 -3.34 -37.57 -18.16
C ALA A 35 -3.38 -36.29 -17.29
N MET A 36 -3.90 -36.39 -16.06
CA MET A 36 -3.89 -35.30 -15.10
C MET A 36 -2.45 -34.95 -14.67
N LEU A 37 -1.59 -35.95 -14.45
CA LEU A 37 -0.19 -35.76 -14.07
C LEU A 37 0.65 -35.17 -15.21
N SER A 38 0.38 -35.54 -16.46
CA SER A 38 1.07 -34.95 -17.62
C SER A 38 0.61 -33.51 -17.88
N GLN A 39 -0.67 -33.20 -17.65
CA GLN A 39 -1.20 -31.84 -17.71
C GLN A 39 -0.67 -30.98 -16.55
N LEU A 40 -0.53 -31.54 -15.35
CA LEU A 40 0.14 -30.89 -14.22
C LEU A 40 1.63 -30.67 -14.51
N GLY A 41 2.29 -31.63 -15.14
CA GLY A 41 3.69 -31.53 -15.55
C GLY A 41 3.92 -30.47 -16.64
N ALA A 42 3.00 -30.34 -17.59
CA ALA A 42 3.01 -29.27 -18.60
C ALA A 42 2.70 -27.89 -17.99
N MET A 43 1.85 -27.85 -16.97
CA MET A 43 1.59 -26.62 -16.22
C MET A 43 2.80 -26.23 -15.35
N PHE A 44 3.50 -27.20 -14.75
CA PHE A 44 4.74 -26.99 -13.99
C PHE A 44 5.91 -26.55 -14.88
N SER A 45 6.03 -27.11 -16.08
CA SER A 45 7.08 -26.70 -17.03
C SER A 45 6.84 -25.31 -17.60
N ASN A 46 5.57 -24.89 -17.75
CA ASN A 46 5.22 -23.53 -18.16
C ASN A 46 5.24 -22.52 -16.99
N ALA A 47 5.08 -22.98 -15.76
CA ALA A 47 5.26 -22.17 -14.53
C ALA A 47 6.73 -22.09 -14.06
N GLY A 48 7.61 -22.88 -14.67
CA GLY A 48 9.00 -23.13 -14.23
C GLY A 48 10.02 -22.02 -14.51
N THR A 49 9.61 -20.76 -14.66
CA THR A 49 10.55 -19.63 -14.86
C THR A 49 10.41 -18.48 -13.85
N SER A 50 9.42 -18.52 -12.95
CA SER A 50 9.33 -17.52 -11.87
C SER A 50 10.28 -17.90 -10.73
N SER A 51 11.56 -17.53 -10.86
CA SER A 51 12.55 -17.67 -9.80
C SER A 51 12.41 -16.51 -8.81
N GLY A 52 11.48 -16.63 -7.86
CA GLY A 52 11.27 -15.63 -6.81
C GLY A 52 10.44 -16.19 -5.65
N PRO A 53 10.43 -15.53 -4.47
CA PRO A 53 9.61 -15.92 -3.32
C PRO A 53 8.11 -15.85 -3.61
N VAL A 54 7.71 -15.14 -4.67
CA VAL A 54 6.32 -14.95 -5.12
C VAL A 54 6.22 -15.24 -6.62
N ASN A 55 5.14 -15.89 -7.04
CA ASN A 55 4.83 -16.09 -8.45
C ASN A 55 4.09 -14.87 -9.03
N TYR A 56 4.86 -13.87 -9.49
CA TYR A 56 4.31 -12.62 -10.05
C TYR A 56 3.65 -12.78 -11.42
N ASP A 57 4.05 -13.79 -12.20
CA ASP A 57 3.40 -14.09 -13.48
C ASP A 57 1.97 -14.59 -13.26
N LEU A 58 1.78 -15.46 -12.26
CA LEU A 58 0.47 -15.89 -11.82
C LEU A 58 -0.34 -14.72 -11.26
N ALA A 59 0.27 -13.86 -10.44
CA ALA A 59 -0.38 -12.66 -9.92
C ALA A 59 -0.90 -11.77 -11.05
N LYS A 60 -0.04 -11.47 -12.04
CA LYS A 60 -0.40 -10.70 -13.23
C LYS A 60 -1.53 -11.37 -14.01
N GLN A 61 -1.45 -12.67 -14.26
CA GLN A 61 -2.48 -13.40 -15.01
C GLN A 61 -3.84 -13.32 -14.33
N ILE A 62 -3.89 -13.56 -13.02
CA ILE A 62 -5.13 -13.47 -12.22
C ILE A 62 -5.68 -12.05 -12.25
N ALA A 63 -4.81 -11.05 -12.06
CA ALA A 63 -5.22 -9.65 -12.05
C ALA A 63 -5.89 -9.26 -13.38
N LEU A 64 -5.23 -9.59 -14.50
CA LEU A 64 -5.73 -9.28 -15.84
C LEU A 64 -7.01 -10.05 -16.17
N GLN A 65 -7.14 -11.30 -15.75
CA GLN A 65 -8.35 -12.10 -15.96
C GLN A 65 -9.55 -11.50 -15.22
N GLN A 66 -9.38 -11.08 -13.97
CA GLN A 66 -10.45 -10.44 -13.20
C GLN A 66 -10.83 -9.07 -13.76
N LEU A 67 -9.85 -8.26 -14.19
CA LEU A 67 -10.10 -6.97 -14.82
C LEU A 67 -10.83 -7.09 -16.15
N ALA A 68 -10.51 -8.11 -16.96
CA ALA A 68 -11.23 -8.38 -18.21
C ALA A 68 -12.71 -8.70 -17.97
N GLY A 69 -13.04 -9.43 -16.90
CA GLY A 69 -14.43 -9.71 -16.50
C GLY A 69 -15.21 -8.48 -16.03
N LYS A 70 -14.53 -7.41 -15.61
CA LYS A 70 -15.13 -6.15 -15.15
C LYS A 70 -15.32 -5.09 -16.25
N GLY A 71 -15.11 -5.46 -17.52
CA GLY A 71 -15.41 -4.61 -18.68
C GLY A 71 -14.39 -3.51 -18.99
N GLY A 72 -13.17 -3.58 -18.45
CA GLY A 72 -12.10 -2.62 -18.74
C GLY A 72 -11.32 -3.01 -20.00
N THR A 73 -11.92 -2.90 -21.18
CA THR A 73 -11.24 -3.24 -22.45
C THR A 73 -11.43 -2.16 -23.49
N GLY A 74 -10.67 -1.07 -23.41
CA GLY A 74 -10.44 -0.23 -24.58
C GLY A 74 -9.95 1.17 -24.29
N PHE A 75 -8.65 1.37 -24.45
CA PHE A 75 -8.05 2.69 -24.63
C PHE A 75 -8.76 3.44 -25.76
N ARG A 76 -9.33 4.62 -25.48
CA ARG A 76 -9.86 5.50 -26.52
C ARG A 76 -8.80 6.59 -26.81
N PRO A 77 -8.32 6.75 -28.06
CA PRO A 77 -7.23 7.68 -28.37
C PRO A 77 -7.48 9.15 -28.01
N ASP A 78 -8.75 9.55 -27.91
CA ASP A 78 -9.21 10.88 -27.48
C ASP A 78 -9.01 11.15 -25.98
N GLN A 79 -8.99 10.10 -25.16
CA GLN A 79 -8.75 10.23 -23.72
C GLN A 79 -7.30 10.61 -23.40
N ASP A 80 -6.33 10.15 -24.20
CA ASP A 80 -4.90 10.40 -23.95
C ASP A 80 -4.51 11.87 -24.17
N SER A 81 -5.07 12.51 -25.22
CA SER A 81 -4.91 13.95 -25.44
C SER A 81 -5.55 14.75 -24.31
N ALA A 82 -6.74 14.36 -23.83
CA ALA A 82 -7.42 15.04 -22.74
C ALA A 82 -6.62 14.96 -21.43
N VAL A 83 -6.03 13.80 -21.12
CA VAL A 83 -5.13 13.63 -19.98
C VAL A 83 -3.89 14.50 -20.14
N THR A 84 -3.26 14.49 -21.31
CA THR A 84 -2.06 15.28 -21.59
C THR A 84 -2.31 16.78 -21.42
N ASP A 85 -3.40 17.29 -22.00
CA ASP A 85 -3.79 18.69 -21.90
C ASP A 85 -4.14 19.09 -20.45
N ALA A 86 -4.85 18.22 -19.73
CA ALA A 86 -5.21 18.46 -18.33
C ALA A 86 -3.99 18.48 -17.40
N VAL A 87 -3.02 17.59 -17.61
CA VAL A 87 -1.75 17.58 -16.85
C VAL A 87 -0.93 18.82 -17.17
N HIS A 88 -0.84 19.24 -18.44
CA HIS A 88 -0.14 20.47 -18.80
C HIS A 88 -0.80 21.69 -18.15
N LEU A 89 -2.13 21.79 -18.20
CA LEU A 89 -2.87 22.87 -17.52
C LEU A 89 -2.60 22.87 -16.00
N ALA A 90 -2.62 21.69 -15.38
CA ALA A 90 -2.32 21.52 -13.98
C ALA A 90 -0.90 21.98 -13.61
N GLU A 91 0.11 21.61 -14.41
CA GLU A 91 1.50 22.04 -14.18
C GLU A 91 1.62 23.57 -14.20
N MET A 92 0.97 24.26 -15.15
CA MET A 92 0.97 25.73 -15.18
C MET A 92 0.31 26.36 -13.95
N TRP A 93 -0.70 25.71 -13.37
CA TRP A 93 -1.37 26.20 -12.17
C TRP A 93 -0.61 25.90 -10.88
N LEU A 94 0.20 24.84 -10.88
CA LEU A 94 1.03 24.43 -9.74
C LEU A 94 2.29 25.29 -9.61
N ASP A 95 2.82 25.85 -10.71
CA ASP A 95 4.01 26.71 -10.70
C ASP A 95 4.04 27.79 -9.60
N PRO A 96 2.99 28.59 -9.39
CA PRO A 96 2.99 29.59 -8.30
C PRO A 96 2.72 29.01 -6.91
N ALA A 97 2.32 27.73 -6.79
CA ALA A 97 1.88 27.13 -5.53
C ALA A 97 2.97 26.33 -4.80
N THR A 98 4.10 26.06 -5.46
CA THR A 98 5.23 25.30 -4.90
C THR A 98 6.56 25.75 -5.50
N ALA A 99 7.63 25.69 -4.70
CA ALA A 99 8.99 25.90 -5.17
C ALA A 99 9.55 24.71 -5.96
N LEU A 100 8.88 23.55 -5.90
CA LEU A 100 9.29 22.36 -6.64
C LEU A 100 8.94 22.50 -8.13
N PRO A 101 9.90 22.34 -9.06
CA PRO A 101 9.61 22.39 -10.50
C PRO A 101 8.70 21.25 -10.96
N ALA A 102 8.17 21.35 -12.18
CA ALA A 102 7.46 20.25 -12.84
C ALA A 102 8.26 18.94 -12.76
N GLY A 103 7.60 17.85 -12.35
CA GLY A 103 8.23 16.54 -12.16
C GLY A 103 7.86 15.53 -13.24
N ALA A 104 6.67 15.66 -13.83
CA ALA A 104 6.23 14.78 -14.90
C ALA A 104 6.95 15.12 -16.21
N ARG A 105 7.59 14.12 -16.82
CA ARG A 105 8.20 14.20 -18.16
C ARG A 105 7.23 13.74 -19.25
N THR A 106 6.33 12.84 -18.89
CA THR A 106 5.26 12.35 -19.77
C THR A 106 3.94 12.29 -19.02
N ALA A 107 2.85 12.60 -19.70
CA ALA A 107 1.48 12.40 -19.24
C ALA A 107 0.82 11.33 -20.11
N GLN A 108 0.15 10.34 -19.50
CA GLN A 108 -0.45 9.21 -20.22
C GLN A 108 -1.78 8.80 -19.59
N GLY A 109 -2.77 8.50 -20.43
CA GLY A 109 -3.95 7.74 -20.03
C GLY A 109 -3.62 6.25 -19.95
N TRP A 110 -3.86 5.64 -18.80
CA TRP A 110 -3.68 4.21 -18.56
C TRP A 110 -5.02 3.51 -18.43
N SER A 111 -5.11 2.28 -18.96
CA SER A 111 -6.17 1.36 -18.54
C SER A 111 -5.84 0.73 -17.18
N ALA A 112 -6.83 0.12 -16.53
CA ALA A 112 -6.60 -0.71 -15.34
C ALA A 112 -5.55 -1.80 -15.57
N ARG A 113 -5.51 -2.35 -16.80
CA ARG A 113 -4.48 -3.30 -17.24
C ARG A 113 -3.10 -2.65 -17.25
N ASP A 114 -2.96 -1.49 -17.89
CA ASP A 114 -1.68 -0.77 -17.94
C ASP A 114 -1.17 -0.46 -16.55
N TRP A 115 -2.05 -0.06 -15.63
CA TRP A 115 -1.70 0.19 -14.24
C TRP A 115 -1.09 -1.05 -13.57
N VAL A 116 -1.73 -2.22 -13.70
CA VAL A 116 -1.17 -3.48 -13.15
C VAL A 116 0.19 -3.78 -13.78
N GLU A 117 0.30 -3.72 -15.10
CA GLU A 117 1.53 -4.09 -15.81
C GLU A 117 2.70 -3.15 -15.49
N ARG A 118 2.44 -1.85 -15.37
CA ARG A 118 3.47 -0.82 -15.17
C ARG A 118 3.85 -0.61 -13.71
N THR A 119 2.99 -0.98 -12.76
CA THR A 119 3.29 -0.89 -11.32
C THR A 119 3.88 -2.18 -10.73
N LEU A 120 3.71 -3.32 -11.42
CA LEU A 120 4.18 -4.63 -10.94
C LEU A 120 5.65 -4.66 -10.47
N PRO A 121 6.63 -4.03 -11.16
CA PRO A 121 8.01 -4.02 -10.69
C PRO A 121 8.19 -3.37 -9.31
N THR A 122 7.41 -2.32 -9.01
CA THR A 122 7.45 -1.67 -7.68
C THR A 122 6.79 -2.57 -6.63
N TRP A 123 5.69 -3.24 -6.97
CA TRP A 123 5.07 -4.23 -6.09
C TRP A 123 5.99 -5.40 -5.77
N GLN A 124 6.78 -5.88 -6.74
CA GLN A 124 7.80 -6.91 -6.49
C GLN A 124 8.77 -6.50 -5.39
N ARG A 125 9.28 -5.27 -5.48
CA ARG A 125 10.22 -4.72 -4.48
C ARG A 125 9.59 -4.56 -3.09
N LEU A 126 8.28 -4.29 -3.01
CA LEU A 126 7.53 -4.17 -1.77
C LEU A 126 7.19 -5.55 -1.15
N CYS A 127 6.82 -6.52 -1.97
CA CYS A 127 6.32 -7.82 -1.52
C CYS A 127 7.43 -8.84 -1.28
N ASP A 128 8.56 -8.78 -2.01
CA ASP A 128 9.66 -9.75 -1.88
C ASP A 128 10.18 -9.87 -0.44
N PRO A 129 10.46 -8.78 0.30
CA PRO A 129 10.93 -8.88 1.68
C PRO A 129 9.92 -9.55 2.62
N VAL A 130 8.62 -9.27 2.40
CA VAL A 130 7.53 -9.85 3.18
C VAL A 130 7.43 -11.36 2.92
N ALA A 131 7.41 -11.77 1.65
CA ALA A 131 7.29 -13.17 1.28
C ALA A 131 8.51 -14.00 1.73
N GLN A 132 9.72 -13.45 1.63
CA GLN A 132 10.94 -14.09 2.16
C GLN A 132 10.88 -14.27 3.67
N ARG A 133 10.37 -13.27 4.41
CA ARG A 133 10.26 -13.34 5.88
C ARG A 133 9.21 -14.34 6.33
N VAL A 134 8.03 -14.33 5.70
CA VAL A 134 6.98 -15.30 6.01
C VAL A 134 7.50 -16.73 5.76
N SER A 135 8.02 -17.01 4.57
CA SER A 135 8.55 -18.35 4.25
C SER A 135 9.72 -18.77 5.15
N GLY A 136 10.64 -17.87 5.45
CA GLY A 136 11.76 -18.14 6.37
C GLY A 136 11.32 -18.43 7.80
N ALA A 137 10.35 -17.69 8.32
CA ALA A 137 9.88 -17.86 9.70
C ALA A 137 9.20 -19.23 9.92
N TRP A 138 8.47 -19.75 8.93
CA TRP A 138 7.92 -21.10 8.97
C TRP A 138 9.02 -22.17 9.04
N VAL A 139 10.10 -22.00 8.26
CA VAL A 139 11.25 -22.90 8.29
C VAL A 139 11.93 -22.81 9.65
N ASP A 140 12.21 -21.61 10.14
CA ASP A 140 12.93 -21.40 11.39
C ASP A 140 12.23 -22.03 12.60
N ALA A 141 10.90 -21.99 12.63
CA ALA A 141 10.09 -22.59 13.69
C ALA A 141 10.08 -24.13 13.71
N MET A 142 10.59 -24.82 12.67
CA MET A 142 10.62 -26.29 12.65
C MET A 142 11.77 -26.87 13.50
N PRO A 143 11.57 -28.05 14.16
CA PRO A 143 12.62 -28.78 14.84
C PRO A 143 13.80 -29.12 13.91
N ALA A 144 15.02 -29.14 14.46
CA ALA A 144 16.23 -29.40 13.69
C ALA A 144 16.22 -30.77 13.01
N GLU A 145 15.64 -31.80 13.66
CA GLU A 145 15.52 -33.15 13.09
C GLU A 145 14.55 -33.19 11.88
N ALA A 146 13.55 -32.30 11.83
CA ALA A 146 12.59 -32.21 10.74
C ALA A 146 13.14 -31.41 9.53
N LYS A 147 14.02 -30.42 9.78
CA LYS A 147 14.62 -29.58 8.72
C LYS A 147 15.47 -30.38 7.74
N GLU A 148 16.30 -31.31 8.23
CA GLU A 148 17.17 -32.13 7.36
C GLU A 148 16.40 -33.19 6.57
N ALA A 149 15.35 -33.79 7.15
CA ALA A 149 14.54 -34.81 6.49
C ALA A 149 13.52 -34.23 5.49
N ALA A 150 13.12 -32.96 5.67
CA ALA A 150 12.05 -32.35 4.89
C ALA A 150 12.54 -31.53 3.68
N GLY A 151 13.83 -31.49 3.34
CA GLY A 151 14.38 -30.62 2.28
C GLY A 151 13.56 -30.55 0.97
N PRO A 152 13.24 -31.69 0.32
CA PRO A 152 12.38 -31.71 -0.87
C PRO A 152 10.95 -31.22 -0.61
N LEU A 153 10.41 -31.52 0.57
CA LEU A 153 9.06 -31.15 0.99
C LEU A 153 8.96 -29.64 1.33
N LEU A 154 10.02 -29.06 1.90
CA LEU A 154 10.19 -27.64 2.16
C LEU A 154 10.28 -26.84 0.85
N SER A 155 11.00 -27.36 -0.14
CA SER A 155 11.03 -26.76 -1.48
C SER A 155 9.65 -26.74 -2.13
N MET A 156 8.90 -27.84 -2.02
CA MET A 156 7.53 -27.91 -2.54
C MET A 156 6.59 -26.95 -1.79
N LEU A 157 6.70 -26.89 -0.46
CA LEU A 157 5.90 -25.97 0.36
C LEU A 157 6.22 -24.51 0.05
N GLY A 158 7.48 -24.16 -0.16
CA GLY A 158 7.89 -22.82 -0.59
C GLY A 158 7.32 -22.44 -1.96
N GLN A 159 7.32 -23.37 -2.92
CA GLN A 159 6.68 -23.15 -4.23
C GLN A 159 5.17 -22.98 -4.12
N MET A 160 4.50 -23.79 -3.29
CA MET A 160 3.06 -23.64 -3.01
C MET A 160 2.75 -22.32 -2.32
N GLY A 161 3.58 -21.90 -1.36
CA GLY A 161 3.48 -20.62 -0.67
C GLY A 161 3.64 -19.44 -1.63
N GLY A 162 4.62 -19.48 -2.52
CA GLY A 162 4.82 -18.45 -3.55
C GLY A 162 3.67 -18.36 -4.56
N MET A 163 3.02 -19.48 -4.90
CA MET A 163 1.80 -19.51 -5.71
C MET A 163 0.58 -18.95 -4.96
N ALA A 164 0.42 -19.30 -3.68
CA ALA A 164 -0.67 -18.79 -2.84
C ALA A 164 -0.56 -17.27 -2.61
N PHE A 165 0.65 -16.78 -2.32
CA PHE A 165 0.91 -15.34 -2.21
C PHE A 165 0.66 -14.64 -3.56
N GLY A 166 1.17 -15.22 -4.67
CA GLY A 166 0.95 -14.70 -6.02
C GLY A 166 -0.54 -14.59 -6.37
N SER A 167 -1.37 -15.56 -5.98
CA SER A 167 -2.81 -15.50 -6.26
C SER A 167 -3.55 -14.43 -5.46
N GLN A 168 -3.20 -14.26 -4.18
CA GLN A 168 -3.71 -13.17 -3.34
C GLN A 168 -3.29 -11.80 -3.88
N LEU A 169 -2.02 -11.64 -4.25
CA LEU A 169 -1.50 -10.43 -4.88
C LEU A 169 -2.24 -10.11 -6.19
N GLY A 170 -2.47 -11.12 -7.04
CA GLY A 170 -3.21 -10.93 -8.28
C GLY A 170 -4.64 -10.42 -8.06
N GLY A 171 -5.36 -10.98 -7.08
CA GLY A 171 -6.70 -10.50 -6.72
C GLY A 171 -6.69 -9.07 -6.20
N ALA A 172 -5.73 -8.74 -5.34
CA ALA A 172 -5.60 -7.42 -4.76
C ALA A 172 -5.22 -6.35 -5.81
N LEU A 173 -4.31 -6.67 -6.73
CA LEU A 173 -3.95 -5.81 -7.87
C LEU A 173 -5.13 -5.58 -8.82
N ALA A 174 -5.98 -6.60 -9.07
CA ALA A 174 -7.20 -6.41 -9.85
C ALA A 174 -8.21 -5.50 -9.17
N GLN A 175 -8.38 -5.62 -7.85
CA GLN A 175 -9.28 -4.74 -7.10
C GLN A 175 -8.76 -3.30 -7.12
N LEU A 176 -7.45 -3.11 -6.89
CA LEU A 176 -6.80 -1.81 -6.99
C LEU A 176 -6.92 -1.19 -8.37
N GLY A 177 -6.47 -1.89 -9.42
CA GLY A 177 -6.49 -1.38 -10.79
C GLY A 177 -7.89 -0.97 -11.26
N ALA A 178 -8.94 -1.60 -10.72
CA ALA A 178 -10.33 -1.26 -11.04
C ALA A 178 -10.83 0.04 -10.39
N GLU A 179 -10.15 0.55 -9.37
CA GLU A 179 -10.64 1.68 -8.56
C GLU A 179 -9.70 2.88 -8.51
N VAL A 180 -8.40 2.68 -8.68
CA VAL A 180 -7.42 3.76 -8.65
C VAL A 180 -7.66 4.76 -9.77
N LEU A 181 -7.53 6.04 -9.47
CA LEU A 181 -7.78 7.12 -10.43
C LEU A 181 -6.49 7.58 -11.13
N THR A 182 -5.35 7.40 -10.46
CA THR A 182 -4.03 7.83 -10.94
C THR A 182 -2.94 6.84 -10.51
N SER A 183 -1.72 7.04 -11.01
CA SER A 183 -0.58 6.17 -10.69
C SER A 183 -0.13 6.28 -9.24
N THR A 184 -0.37 7.44 -8.60
CA THR A 184 -0.03 7.71 -7.19
C THR A 184 -1.24 7.79 -6.27
N ASP A 185 -2.44 7.33 -6.68
CA ASP A 185 -3.69 7.42 -5.89
C ASP A 185 -3.60 6.74 -4.51
N VAL A 186 -2.66 5.79 -4.35
CA VAL A 186 -2.40 5.10 -3.07
C VAL A 186 -1.33 5.78 -2.21
N GLY A 187 -0.86 6.97 -2.59
CA GLY A 187 0.17 7.73 -1.88
C GLY A 187 1.61 7.27 -2.11
N LEU A 188 1.83 6.29 -3.00
CA LEU A 188 3.15 5.74 -3.33
C LEU A 188 3.49 5.96 -4.82
N PRO A 189 4.77 6.18 -5.15
CA PRO A 189 5.23 6.29 -6.54
C PRO A 189 5.38 4.91 -7.18
N LEU A 190 4.25 4.28 -7.51
CA LEU A 190 4.21 2.92 -8.04
C LEU A 190 4.59 2.82 -9.53
N GLY A 191 4.29 3.87 -10.31
CA GLY A 191 4.58 3.93 -11.74
C GLY A 191 6.04 4.23 -12.07
N PRO A 192 6.41 4.20 -13.38
CA PRO A 192 7.72 4.64 -13.84
C PRO A 192 7.99 6.11 -13.49
N GLU A 193 9.24 6.44 -13.17
CA GLU A 193 9.63 7.79 -12.74
C GLU A 193 9.31 8.87 -13.78
N GLY A 194 8.74 9.99 -13.32
CA GLY A 194 8.37 11.12 -14.17
C GLY A 194 7.24 10.81 -15.16
N THR A 195 6.39 9.83 -14.86
CA THR A 195 5.19 9.52 -15.65
C THR A 195 3.95 9.87 -14.84
N ALA A 196 3.30 10.98 -15.19
CA ALA A 196 1.97 11.30 -14.68
C ALA A 196 0.95 10.42 -15.41
N ALA A 197 0.36 9.47 -14.71
CA ALA A 197 -0.63 8.57 -15.31
C ALA A 197 -1.97 8.65 -14.62
N LEU A 198 -3.01 8.81 -15.43
CA LEU A 198 -4.41 8.88 -15.02
C LEU A 198 -5.17 7.71 -15.64
N LEU A 199 -6.27 7.29 -15.03
CA LEU A 199 -7.10 6.18 -15.52
C LEU A 199 -8.47 6.70 -15.99
N PRO A 200 -8.60 7.16 -17.25
CA PRO A 200 -9.81 7.83 -17.75
C PRO A 200 -11.11 7.05 -17.50
N ASP A 201 -11.11 5.73 -17.71
CA ASP A 201 -12.30 4.90 -17.49
C ASP A 201 -12.72 4.84 -16.02
N ASN A 202 -11.75 4.83 -15.09
CA ASN A 202 -12.02 4.85 -13.66
C ASN A 202 -12.46 6.26 -13.22
N ILE A 203 -11.89 7.30 -13.81
CA ILE A 203 -12.28 8.71 -13.58
C ILE A 203 -13.70 8.95 -14.08
N GLU A 204 -14.08 8.41 -15.23
CA GLU A 204 -15.44 8.50 -15.77
C GLU A 204 -16.43 7.88 -14.78
N LYS A 205 -16.19 6.63 -14.36
CA LYS A 205 -17.01 5.95 -13.33
C LYS A 205 -17.04 6.71 -12.01
N PHE A 206 -15.92 7.27 -11.57
CA PHE A 206 -15.85 8.07 -10.34
C PHE A 206 -16.63 9.38 -10.46
N THR A 207 -16.72 9.94 -11.66
CA THR A 207 -17.46 11.18 -11.93
C THR A 207 -18.97 10.94 -11.91
N GLU A 208 -19.43 9.72 -12.19
CA GLU A 208 -20.85 9.35 -12.11
C GLU A 208 -21.41 9.67 -10.71
N GLY A 209 -22.38 10.58 -10.66
CA GLY A 209 -23.04 10.98 -9.42
C GLY A 209 -22.40 12.15 -8.66
N LEU A 210 -21.27 12.72 -9.12
CA LEU A 210 -20.65 13.88 -8.46
C LEU A 210 -21.34 15.23 -8.77
N GLU A 211 -22.30 15.27 -9.69
CA GLU A 211 -22.93 16.51 -10.18
C GLU A 211 -21.90 17.58 -10.62
N ARG A 212 -20.78 17.13 -11.21
CA ARG A 212 -19.69 17.98 -11.72
C ARG A 212 -19.31 17.65 -13.15
N PRO A 213 -18.84 18.63 -13.94
CA PRO A 213 -18.30 18.35 -15.28
C PRO A 213 -17.08 17.42 -15.21
N ALA A 214 -17.04 16.40 -16.07
CA ALA A 214 -15.92 15.45 -16.12
C ALA A 214 -14.56 16.13 -16.38
N SER A 215 -14.55 17.23 -17.13
CA SER A 215 -13.34 18.03 -17.35
C SER A 215 -12.80 18.68 -16.07
N GLU A 216 -13.66 19.16 -15.17
CA GLU A 216 -13.23 19.72 -13.88
C GLU A 216 -12.63 18.64 -12.98
N VAL A 217 -13.26 17.46 -12.95
CA VAL A 217 -12.75 16.29 -12.20
C VAL A 217 -11.39 15.86 -12.74
N LEU A 218 -11.26 15.77 -14.07
CA LEU A 218 -10.01 15.38 -14.71
C LEU A 218 -8.87 16.38 -14.41
N VAL A 219 -9.12 17.69 -14.51
CA VAL A 219 -8.10 18.71 -14.22
C VAL A 219 -7.72 18.69 -12.74
N PHE A 220 -8.69 18.55 -11.83
CA PHE A 220 -8.41 18.44 -10.40
C PHE A 220 -7.54 17.22 -10.07
N LEU A 221 -7.87 16.05 -10.63
CA LEU A 221 -7.06 14.83 -10.44
C LEU A 221 -5.69 14.94 -11.11
N SER A 222 -5.60 15.63 -12.25
CA SER A 222 -4.33 15.93 -12.93
C SER A 222 -3.43 16.82 -12.09
N ALA A 223 -3.99 17.83 -11.41
CA ALA A 223 -3.25 18.66 -10.47
C ALA A 223 -2.71 17.86 -9.28
N ARG A 224 -3.49 16.92 -8.74
CA ARG A 224 -3.02 16.01 -7.70
C ARG A 224 -1.90 15.10 -8.20
N GLU A 225 -2.06 14.46 -9.35
CA GLU A 225 -1.03 13.59 -9.92
C GLU A 225 0.26 14.39 -10.20
N ALA A 226 0.16 15.54 -10.85
CA ALA A 226 1.30 16.41 -11.13
C ALA A 226 2.03 16.85 -9.85
N ALA A 227 1.31 17.25 -8.80
CA ALA A 227 1.91 17.58 -7.51
C ALA A 227 2.70 16.39 -6.90
N HIS A 228 2.16 15.17 -6.94
CA HIS A 228 2.92 13.99 -6.51
C HIS A 228 4.18 13.79 -7.35
N GLN A 229 4.08 13.96 -8.68
CA GLN A 229 5.24 13.82 -9.57
C GLN A 229 6.31 14.88 -9.27
N ARG A 230 5.93 16.13 -8.97
CA ARG A 230 6.87 17.17 -8.51
C ARG A 230 7.61 16.71 -7.25
N LEU A 231 6.86 16.25 -6.25
CA LEU A 231 7.43 15.81 -4.98
C LEU A 231 8.39 14.62 -5.17
N PHE A 232 7.94 13.53 -5.78
CA PHE A 232 8.76 12.33 -5.92
C PHE A 232 9.94 12.49 -6.88
N SER A 233 9.86 13.40 -7.85
CA SER A 233 10.97 13.66 -8.77
C SER A 233 12.07 14.53 -8.16
N HIS A 234 11.70 15.47 -7.28
CA HIS A 234 12.66 16.43 -6.69
C HIS A 234 13.07 16.09 -5.26
N VAL A 235 12.43 15.11 -4.63
CA VAL A 235 12.76 14.61 -3.28
C VAL A 235 13.20 13.14 -3.36
N PRO A 236 14.43 12.86 -3.84
CA PRO A 236 14.86 11.51 -4.18
C PRO A 236 14.91 10.56 -2.98
N TRP A 237 15.19 11.08 -1.78
CA TRP A 237 15.22 10.27 -0.55
C TRP A 237 13.84 9.76 -0.15
N LEU A 238 12.76 10.46 -0.51
CA LEU A 238 11.40 10.14 -0.06
C LEU A 238 10.92 8.81 -0.62
N ARG A 239 11.14 8.59 -1.93
CA ARG A 239 10.81 7.32 -2.59
C ARG A 239 11.52 6.17 -1.90
N GLN A 240 12.83 6.29 -1.70
CA GLN A 240 13.61 5.24 -1.05
C GLN A 240 13.14 5.02 0.40
N ARG A 241 12.93 6.10 1.17
CA ARG A 241 12.50 6.02 2.56
C ARG A 241 11.16 5.33 2.74
N LEU A 242 10.17 5.59 1.87
CA LEU A 242 8.88 4.92 1.89
C LEU A 242 9.04 3.40 1.66
N LEU A 243 9.81 3.01 0.66
CA LEU A 243 10.08 1.60 0.36
C LEU A 243 10.85 0.92 1.50
N ASP A 244 11.90 1.57 2.02
CA ASP A 244 12.73 1.05 3.10
C ASP A 244 11.93 0.88 4.41
N THR A 245 10.93 1.72 4.66
CA THR A 245 10.07 1.61 5.85
C THR A 245 9.15 0.39 5.75
N VAL A 246 8.65 0.07 4.55
CA VAL A 246 7.90 -1.18 4.32
C VAL A 246 8.81 -2.40 4.52
N GLU A 247 10.06 -2.34 4.05
CA GLU A 247 11.03 -3.41 4.26
C GLU A 247 11.42 -3.58 5.73
N GLU A 248 11.62 -2.48 6.47
CA GLU A 248 11.89 -2.49 7.91
C GLU A 248 10.73 -3.14 8.68
N PHE A 249 9.50 -2.79 8.32
CA PHE A 249 8.31 -3.44 8.87
C PHE A 249 8.30 -4.95 8.58
N ALA A 250 8.57 -5.35 7.33
CA ALA A 250 8.61 -6.75 6.92
C ALA A 250 9.69 -7.54 7.69
N ARG A 251 10.86 -6.95 7.92
CA ARG A 251 11.95 -7.57 8.69
C ARG A 251 11.57 -7.85 10.15
N GLY A 252 10.67 -7.06 10.72
CA GLY A 252 10.16 -7.24 12.07
C GLY A 252 9.13 -8.37 12.21
N ILE A 253 8.70 -9.01 11.12
CA ILE A 253 7.77 -10.15 11.16
C ILE A 253 8.45 -11.33 11.85
N THR A 254 8.03 -11.59 13.09
CA THR A 254 8.40 -12.77 13.86
C THR A 254 7.19 -13.68 14.02
N VAL A 255 7.36 -14.98 13.80
CA VAL A 255 6.32 -15.96 14.13
C VAL A 255 6.41 -16.26 15.61
N ASP A 256 5.27 -16.21 16.30
CA ASP A 256 5.17 -16.58 17.71
C ASP A 256 5.36 -18.10 17.84
N THR A 257 6.60 -18.51 18.11
CA THR A 257 6.97 -19.92 18.28
C THR A 257 6.22 -20.56 19.44
N SER A 258 5.82 -19.77 20.45
CA SER A 258 5.04 -20.28 21.58
C SER A 258 3.59 -20.59 21.20
N ALA A 259 3.00 -19.81 20.28
CA ALA A 259 1.70 -20.10 19.69
C ALA A 259 1.76 -21.35 18.80
N LEU A 260 2.84 -21.50 18.02
CA LEU A 260 3.08 -22.72 17.22
C LEU A 260 3.27 -23.98 18.08
N GLU A 261 3.99 -23.91 19.20
CA GLU A 261 4.16 -25.03 20.13
C GLU A 261 2.81 -25.42 20.79
N GLN A 262 2.01 -24.43 21.17
CA GLN A 262 0.66 -24.66 21.69
C GLN A 262 -0.26 -25.30 20.64
N MET A 263 -0.17 -24.88 19.37
CA MET A 263 -0.87 -25.50 18.25
C MET A 263 -0.41 -26.94 18.02
N ALA A 264 0.90 -27.19 18.00
CA ALA A 264 1.44 -28.53 17.81
C ALA A 264 0.98 -29.50 18.91
N GLY A 265 0.75 -29.00 20.12
CA GLY A 265 0.14 -29.76 21.22
C GLY A 265 -1.37 -30.02 21.07
N GLN A 266 -2.07 -29.27 20.21
CA GLN A 266 -3.52 -29.38 19.97
C GLN A 266 -3.89 -30.06 18.64
N ILE A 267 -2.95 -30.15 17.70
CA ILE A 267 -3.14 -30.88 16.43
C ILE A 267 -3.12 -32.38 16.73
N ASP A 268 -4.25 -33.04 16.55
CA ASP A 268 -4.35 -34.49 16.61
C ASP A 268 -3.93 -35.09 15.26
N PRO A 269 -2.81 -35.84 15.18
CA PRO A 269 -2.34 -36.45 13.92
C PRO A 269 -3.35 -37.44 13.30
N ALA A 270 -4.31 -37.94 14.08
CA ALA A 270 -5.36 -38.84 13.61
C ALA A 270 -6.59 -38.11 13.06
N ASN A 271 -6.69 -36.79 13.22
CA ASN A 271 -7.85 -36.00 12.79
C ASN A 271 -7.43 -34.84 11.86
N PRO A 272 -7.54 -35.01 10.53
CA PRO A 272 -7.23 -33.98 9.53
C PRO A 272 -8.01 -32.67 9.69
N ALA A 273 -9.20 -32.72 10.31
CA ALA A 273 -10.01 -31.52 10.56
C ALA A 273 -9.40 -30.60 11.63
N SER A 274 -8.60 -31.15 12.56
CA SER A 274 -7.94 -30.36 13.61
C SER A 274 -6.93 -29.35 13.05
N ILE A 275 -6.30 -29.68 11.91
CA ILE A 275 -5.36 -28.80 11.20
C ILE A 275 -6.11 -27.63 10.55
N GLU A 276 -7.28 -27.90 9.95
CA GLU A 276 -8.13 -26.87 9.33
C GLU A 276 -8.69 -25.89 10.39
N GLU A 277 -9.09 -26.42 11.54
CA GLU A 277 -9.64 -25.66 12.67
C GLU A 277 -8.55 -24.81 13.36
N ALA A 278 -7.33 -25.35 13.51
CA ALA A 278 -6.19 -24.61 14.02
C ALA A 278 -5.77 -23.47 13.08
N MET A 279 -5.77 -23.67 11.75
CA MET A 279 -5.51 -22.59 10.78
C MET A 279 -6.57 -21.49 10.80
N LYS A 280 -7.83 -21.82 11.06
CA LYS A 280 -8.94 -20.84 11.16
C LYS A 280 -8.97 -20.08 12.50
N SER A 281 -8.26 -20.55 13.52
CA SER A 281 -8.31 -19.99 14.89
C SER A 281 -7.63 -18.63 15.05
N GLY A 282 -6.87 -18.15 14.05
CA GLY A 282 -6.11 -16.90 14.16
C GLY A 282 -4.85 -17.00 15.04
N MET A 283 -4.54 -18.17 15.61
CA MET A 283 -3.32 -18.39 16.43
C MET A 283 -2.01 -18.23 15.64
N LEU A 284 -2.07 -18.15 14.30
CA LEU A 284 -0.93 -17.87 13.42
C LEU A 284 -0.78 -16.38 13.07
N GLU A 285 -1.63 -15.49 13.62
CA GLU A 285 -1.48 -14.05 13.39
C GLU A 285 -0.17 -13.55 14.04
N PRO A 286 0.75 -12.96 13.26
CA PRO A 286 1.99 -12.42 13.80
C PRO A 286 1.68 -11.33 14.84
N GLN A 287 2.25 -11.44 16.04
CA GLN A 287 2.11 -10.37 17.04
C GLN A 287 2.90 -9.14 16.59
N THR A 288 2.26 -7.96 16.65
CA THR A 288 2.93 -6.69 16.31
C THR A 288 3.92 -6.27 17.39
N THR A 289 5.21 -6.32 17.07
CA THR A 289 6.30 -5.88 17.96
C THR A 289 6.31 -4.35 18.13
N PRO A 290 6.92 -3.81 19.22
CA PRO A 290 7.10 -2.37 19.37
C PRO A 290 7.83 -1.72 18.18
N GLU A 291 8.83 -2.40 17.63
CA GLU A 291 9.60 -1.96 16.46
C GLU A 291 8.71 -1.91 15.21
N GLN A 292 7.86 -2.91 15.01
CA GLN A 292 6.87 -2.93 13.92
C GLN A 292 5.85 -1.80 14.04
N LYS A 293 5.37 -1.52 15.26
CA LYS A 293 4.46 -0.39 15.52
C LYS A 293 5.14 0.93 15.20
N ALA A 294 6.39 1.11 15.60
CA ALA A 294 7.17 2.31 15.28
C ALA A 294 7.38 2.47 13.76
N ALA A 295 7.71 1.38 13.04
CA ALA A 295 7.85 1.41 11.58
C ALA A 295 6.52 1.76 10.90
N LEU A 296 5.40 1.18 11.35
CA LEU A 296 4.06 1.52 10.85
C LEU A 296 3.74 3.00 11.09
N THR A 297 3.93 3.50 12.31
CA THR A 297 3.68 4.92 12.63
C THR A 297 4.52 5.85 11.76
N ARG A 298 5.78 5.50 11.48
CA ARG A 298 6.63 6.28 10.55
C ARG A 298 6.09 6.25 9.13
N LEU A 299 5.67 5.09 8.63
CA LEU A 299 5.07 4.96 7.29
C LEU A 299 3.77 5.77 7.17
N GLU A 300 2.87 5.63 8.14
CA GLU A 300 1.61 6.38 8.19
C GLU A 300 1.85 7.89 8.26
N THR A 301 2.86 8.33 9.04
CA THR A 301 3.23 9.74 9.15
C THR A 301 3.77 10.28 7.83
N LEU A 302 4.68 9.56 7.16
CA LEU A 302 5.22 9.97 5.86
C LEU A 302 4.12 10.04 4.79
N LEU A 303 3.26 9.03 4.70
CA LEU A 303 2.12 9.04 3.77
C LEU A 303 1.15 10.18 4.09
N ALA A 304 0.91 10.46 5.37
CA ALA A 304 0.08 11.58 5.79
C ALA A 304 0.68 12.92 5.37
N LEU A 305 2.00 13.09 5.52
CA LEU A 305 2.73 14.30 5.12
C LEU A 305 2.73 14.50 3.61
N VAL A 306 2.98 13.46 2.82
CA VAL A 306 2.89 13.51 1.34
C VAL A 306 1.51 13.98 0.90
N GLU A 307 0.46 13.30 1.38
CA GLU A 307 -0.91 13.64 0.99
C GLU A 307 -1.35 15.02 1.50
N GLY A 308 -0.93 15.40 2.70
CA GLY A 308 -1.21 16.72 3.27
C GLY A 308 -0.55 17.85 2.49
N TRP A 309 0.69 17.63 2.02
CA TRP A 309 1.41 18.60 1.21
C TRP A 309 0.72 18.76 -0.15
N VAL A 310 0.41 17.63 -0.83
CA VAL A 310 -0.32 17.65 -2.10
C VAL A 310 -1.66 18.34 -1.95
N ASP A 311 -2.38 18.08 -0.86
CA ASP A 311 -3.67 18.70 -0.59
C ASP A 311 -3.59 20.23 -0.47
N VAL A 312 -2.59 20.76 0.25
CA VAL A 312 -2.36 22.21 0.38
C VAL A 312 -1.93 22.83 -0.95
N VAL A 313 -0.94 22.24 -1.62
CA VAL A 313 -0.41 22.75 -2.89
C VAL A 313 -1.48 22.78 -3.97
N VAL A 314 -2.24 21.70 -4.12
CA VAL A 314 -3.31 21.63 -5.12
C VAL A 314 -4.43 22.60 -4.78
N ASN A 315 -4.82 22.71 -3.51
CA ASN A 315 -5.86 23.65 -3.10
C ASN A 315 -5.48 25.10 -3.42
N GLU A 316 -4.22 25.49 -3.20
CA GLU A 316 -3.69 26.80 -3.57
C GLU A 316 -3.67 26.99 -5.10
N ALA A 317 -3.21 25.98 -5.83
CA ALA A 317 -3.12 26.02 -7.29
C ALA A 317 -4.48 26.12 -7.99
N VAL A 318 -5.52 25.45 -7.48
CA VAL A 318 -6.78 25.30 -8.22
C VAL A 318 -7.98 25.98 -7.55
N GLY A 319 -7.89 26.37 -6.28
CA GLY A 319 -9.03 26.83 -5.48
C GLY A 319 -9.82 27.99 -6.09
N GLU A 320 -9.13 29.02 -6.60
CA GLU A 320 -9.79 30.16 -7.26
C GLU A 320 -10.15 29.90 -8.73
N ARG A 321 -9.55 28.88 -9.34
CA ARG A 321 -9.66 28.58 -10.78
C ARG A 321 -10.73 27.54 -11.09
N LEU A 322 -11.01 26.65 -10.14
CA LEU A 322 -12.00 25.58 -10.23
C LEU A 322 -13.03 25.74 -9.11
N PRO A 323 -14.22 26.33 -9.39
CA PRO A 323 -15.27 26.51 -8.38
C PRO A 323 -15.73 25.22 -7.68
N GLY A 324 -15.54 24.04 -8.30
CA GLY A 324 -15.84 22.72 -7.73
C GLY A 324 -14.73 22.09 -6.89
N ALA A 325 -13.56 22.73 -6.76
CA ALA A 325 -12.37 22.12 -6.16
C ALA A 325 -12.56 21.69 -4.70
N GLU A 326 -13.22 22.52 -3.87
CA GLU A 326 -13.46 22.19 -2.47
C GLU A 326 -14.36 20.94 -2.33
N ALA A 327 -15.40 20.85 -3.16
CA ALA A 327 -16.28 19.69 -3.17
C ALA A 327 -15.54 18.41 -3.60
N LEU A 328 -14.68 18.50 -4.62
CA LEU A 328 -13.86 17.37 -5.07
C LEU A 328 -12.83 16.95 -4.01
N ARG A 329 -12.20 17.92 -3.35
CA ARG A 329 -11.28 17.71 -2.23
C ARG A 329 -11.99 16.96 -1.09
N GLU A 330 -13.18 17.38 -0.71
CA GLU A 330 -13.99 16.72 0.31
C GLU A 330 -14.43 15.30 -0.10
N THR A 331 -14.82 15.10 -1.36
CA THR A 331 -15.17 13.77 -1.91
C THR A 331 -13.99 12.80 -1.82
N LEU A 332 -12.79 13.21 -2.26
CA LEU A 332 -11.60 12.36 -2.14
C LEU A 332 -11.24 12.07 -0.67
N ARG A 333 -11.39 13.07 0.20
CA ARG A 333 -11.15 12.89 1.64
C ARG A 333 -12.07 11.82 2.22
N ARG A 334 -13.35 11.81 1.85
CA ARG A 334 -14.31 10.77 2.27
C ARG A 334 -13.95 9.41 1.70
N ARG A 335 -13.62 9.33 0.40
CA ARG A 335 -13.19 8.10 -0.26
C ARG A 335 -12.03 7.43 0.49
N ARG A 336 -11.06 8.22 0.96
CA ARG A 336 -9.95 7.70 1.80
C ARG A 336 -10.40 7.32 3.20
N ALA A 337 -11.18 8.16 3.87
CA ALA A 337 -11.64 7.89 5.24
C ALA A 337 -12.50 6.62 5.36
N SER A 338 -13.18 6.22 4.28
CA SER A 338 -13.97 4.99 4.22
C SER A 338 -13.15 3.71 4.04
N GLY A 339 -11.82 3.80 3.93
CA GLY A 339 -10.92 2.64 3.78
C GLY A 339 -11.07 1.92 2.45
N GLY A 340 -10.71 2.61 1.36
CA GLY A 340 -10.80 2.09 0.00
C GLY A 340 -9.94 0.85 -0.24
N PRO A 341 -10.10 0.17 -1.39
CA PRO A 341 -9.36 -1.07 -1.68
C PRO A 341 -7.85 -1.00 -1.69
N ALA A 342 -7.28 0.20 -1.75
CA ALA A 342 -5.87 0.40 -1.51
C ALA A 342 -5.46 0.02 -0.09
N GLU A 343 -6.19 0.49 0.92
CA GLU A 343 -5.95 0.14 2.32
C GLU A 343 -6.17 -1.36 2.54
N GLN A 344 -7.23 -1.94 1.98
CA GLN A 344 -7.51 -3.38 2.08
C GLN A 344 -6.45 -4.24 1.39
N THR A 345 -5.92 -3.79 0.25
CA THR A 345 -4.85 -4.48 -0.48
C THR A 345 -3.55 -4.45 0.30
N PHE A 346 -3.15 -3.28 0.82
CA PHE A 346 -1.98 -3.19 1.70
C PHE A 346 -2.16 -4.00 2.98
N ALA A 347 -3.36 -4.02 3.57
CA ALA A 347 -3.69 -4.88 4.70
C ALA A 347 -3.53 -6.36 4.37
N THR A 348 -3.98 -6.79 3.19
CA THR A 348 -3.89 -8.18 2.74
C THR A 348 -2.44 -8.59 2.45
N LEU A 349 -1.63 -7.68 1.89
CA LEU A 349 -0.26 -7.97 1.45
C LEU A 349 0.79 -7.83 2.55
N VAL A 350 0.60 -6.87 3.45
CA VAL A 350 1.58 -6.49 4.49
C VAL A 350 1.08 -6.93 5.88
N GLY A 351 -0.17 -7.40 5.99
CA GLY A 351 -0.76 -7.85 7.25
C GLY A 351 -1.18 -6.71 8.18
N LEU A 352 -1.27 -5.47 7.68
CA LEU A 352 -1.65 -4.30 8.48
C LEU A 352 -2.51 -3.30 7.74
N GLU A 353 -3.58 -2.85 8.40
CA GLU A 353 -4.43 -1.75 7.96
C GLU A 353 -3.68 -0.41 8.07
N LEU A 354 -3.34 0.18 6.92
CA LEU A 354 -2.85 1.55 6.85
C LEU A 354 -4.01 2.53 7.05
N ARG A 355 -4.25 2.96 8.29
CA ARG A 355 -5.39 3.83 8.55
C ARG A 355 -5.06 5.28 8.22
N PRO A 356 -5.85 5.96 7.37
CA PRO A 356 -5.61 7.36 6.97
C PRO A 356 -6.04 8.35 8.07
N ARG A 357 -5.49 8.22 9.30
CA ARG A 357 -5.96 8.98 10.47
C ARG A 357 -5.43 10.41 10.50
N ARG A 358 -4.23 10.64 9.97
CA ARG A 358 -3.47 11.89 10.20
C ARG A 358 -3.36 12.83 9.00
N HIS A 359 -4.02 12.56 7.88
CA HIS A 359 -3.99 13.46 6.71
C HIS A 359 -4.48 14.89 7.04
N ARG A 360 -5.53 15.02 7.85
CA ARG A 360 -6.05 16.34 8.25
C ARG A 360 -5.03 17.10 9.09
N SER A 361 -4.37 16.43 10.03
CA SER A 361 -3.32 17.03 10.85
C SER A 361 -2.13 17.47 9.99
N ALA A 362 -1.69 16.61 9.06
CA ALA A 362 -0.63 16.95 8.12
C ALA A 362 -0.98 18.15 7.23
N ALA A 363 -2.17 18.17 6.63
CA ALA A 363 -2.63 19.31 5.82
C ALA A 363 -2.70 20.61 6.65
N ALA A 364 -3.12 20.53 7.91
CA ALA A 364 -3.12 21.69 8.82
C ALA A 364 -1.70 22.18 9.11
N LEU A 365 -0.74 21.28 9.35
CA LEU A 365 0.67 21.63 9.53
C LEU A 365 1.24 22.32 8.28
N TRP A 366 1.03 21.75 7.09
CA TRP A 366 1.51 22.35 5.84
C TRP A 366 0.89 23.71 5.56
N LYS A 367 -0.40 23.88 5.87
CA LYS A 367 -1.06 25.18 5.77
C LYS A 367 -0.45 26.18 6.73
N LEU A 368 -0.22 25.79 7.98
CA LEU A 368 0.40 26.65 9.00
C LEU A 368 1.80 27.11 8.57
N LEU A 369 2.63 26.20 8.06
CA LEU A 369 3.95 26.54 7.53
C LEU A 369 3.86 27.52 6.34
N THR A 370 2.90 27.30 5.44
CA THR A 370 2.65 28.23 4.32
C THR A 370 2.28 29.61 4.83
N ASP A 371 1.32 29.68 5.76
CA ASP A 371 0.75 30.93 6.26
C ASP A 371 1.79 31.73 7.09
N GLN A 372 2.71 31.05 7.81
CA GLN A 372 3.74 31.70 8.65
C GLN A 372 5.05 32.02 7.93
N HIS A 373 5.53 31.11 7.09
CA HIS A 373 6.91 31.15 6.55
C HIS A 373 6.98 31.22 5.02
N GLY A 374 5.85 31.10 4.32
CA GLY A 374 5.79 31.13 2.87
C GLY A 374 6.06 29.79 2.20
N ILE A 375 5.93 29.77 0.86
CA ILE A 375 5.98 28.57 0.02
C ILE A 375 7.37 27.95 0.02
N GLU A 376 8.41 28.77 -0.10
CA GLU A 376 9.80 28.34 -0.20
C GLU A 376 10.24 27.61 1.08
N GLN A 377 9.94 28.18 2.25
CA GLN A 377 10.31 27.57 3.52
C GLN A 377 9.47 26.33 3.82
N ARG A 378 8.17 26.34 3.47
CA ARG A 378 7.33 25.13 3.54
C ARG A 378 7.95 23.99 2.73
N ASP A 379 8.33 24.24 1.48
CA ASP A 379 8.85 23.17 0.61
C ASP A 379 10.27 22.74 1.00
N SER A 380 11.05 23.61 1.65
CA SER A 380 12.38 23.27 2.18
C SER A 380 12.37 22.19 3.26
N VAL A 381 11.22 21.90 3.88
CA VAL A 381 11.05 20.74 4.79
C VAL A 381 11.46 19.43 4.11
N TRP A 382 11.32 19.34 2.78
CA TRP A 382 11.69 18.15 2.02
C TRP A 382 13.19 18.05 1.68
N GLU A 383 14.00 19.08 1.98
CA GLU A 383 15.45 19.08 1.65
C GLU A 383 16.20 17.93 2.31
N HIS A 384 15.79 17.49 3.50
CA HIS A 384 16.45 16.40 4.24
C HIS A 384 15.46 15.58 5.07
N PRO A 385 15.63 14.25 5.21
CA PRO A 385 14.77 13.40 6.04
C PRO A 385 14.60 13.88 7.49
N ASP A 386 15.64 14.50 8.06
CA ASP A 386 15.64 14.96 9.46
C ASP A 386 14.83 16.24 9.70
N LEU A 387 14.45 16.96 8.64
CA LEU A 387 13.62 18.17 8.73
C LEU A 387 12.12 17.84 8.73
N VAL A 388 11.77 16.61 8.37
CA VAL A 388 10.39 16.19 8.16
C VAL A 388 9.69 16.03 9.52
N PRO A 389 8.44 16.53 9.67
CA PRO A 389 7.68 16.36 10.89
C PRO A 389 7.53 14.89 11.30
N THR A 390 7.58 14.66 12.60
CA THR A 390 7.27 13.38 13.22
C THR A 390 5.78 13.24 13.49
N ALA A 391 5.39 12.08 14.04
CA ALA A 391 4.02 11.89 14.51
C ALA A 391 3.64 12.92 15.60
N GLU A 392 4.53 13.19 16.55
CA GLU A 392 4.28 14.15 17.64
C GLU A 392 4.08 15.57 17.11
N ASP A 393 4.86 15.96 16.08
CA ASP A 393 4.72 17.25 15.41
C ASP A 393 3.35 17.41 14.70
N LEU A 394 2.70 16.31 14.31
CA LEU A 394 1.32 16.36 13.78
C LEU A 394 0.27 16.58 14.88
N ASP A 395 0.60 16.27 16.13
CA ASP A 395 -0.27 16.48 17.29
C ASP A 395 -0.11 17.92 17.83
N ASP A 396 1.08 18.53 17.71
CA ASP A 396 1.33 19.96 17.95
C ASP A 396 2.02 20.66 16.75
N PRO A 397 1.25 21.07 15.72
CA PRO A 397 1.82 21.70 14.53
C PRO A 397 2.39 23.09 14.80
N MET A 398 1.95 23.78 15.86
CA MET A 398 2.43 25.13 16.18
C MET A 398 3.85 25.07 16.73
N GLU A 399 4.11 24.15 17.67
CA GLU A 399 5.45 23.92 18.20
C GLU A 399 6.45 23.58 17.08
N PHE A 400 6.06 22.68 16.15
CA PHE A 400 6.88 22.37 15.00
C PHE A 400 7.18 23.60 14.14
N ALA A 401 6.17 24.40 13.80
CA ALA A 401 6.32 25.56 12.92
C ALA A 401 7.25 26.63 13.52
N GLU A 402 7.19 26.84 14.84
CA GLU A 402 8.09 27.74 15.57
C GLU A 402 9.53 27.22 15.58
N ARG A 403 9.71 25.94 15.96
CA ARG A 403 11.03 25.27 15.98
C ARG A 403 11.69 25.25 14.61
N PHE A 404 10.91 24.97 13.56
CA PHE A 404 11.38 24.96 12.19
C PHE A 404 11.84 26.36 11.75
N GLY A 405 11.04 27.40 12.02
CA GLY A 405 11.41 28.78 11.70
C GLY A 405 12.69 29.25 12.39
N GLN A 406 12.90 28.86 13.65
CA GLN A 406 14.16 29.13 14.37
C GLN A 406 15.35 28.41 13.74
N THR A 407 15.18 27.12 13.42
CA THR A 407 16.22 26.31 12.76
C THR A 407 16.64 26.91 11.42
N ARG A 408 15.68 27.37 10.60
CA ARG A 408 15.97 28.02 9.32
C ARG A 408 16.71 29.34 9.48
N LYS A 409 16.30 30.20 10.41
CA LYS A 409 17.01 31.45 10.71
C LYS A 409 18.46 31.21 11.13
N ALA A 410 18.71 30.20 11.96
CA ALA A 410 20.06 29.82 12.39
C ALA A 410 20.93 29.32 11.21
N LEU A 411 20.34 28.64 10.23
CA LEU A 411 21.06 28.17 9.04
C LEU A 411 21.33 29.29 8.02
N GLU A 412 20.48 30.31 7.96
CA GLU A 412 20.65 31.47 7.07
C GLU A 412 21.76 32.43 7.54
N ASP A 413 21.96 32.57 8.86
CA ASP A 413 23.07 33.34 9.43
C ASP A 413 23.73 32.61 10.64
N PRO A 414 24.56 31.59 10.36
CA PRO A 414 25.18 30.77 11.41
C PRO A 414 26.19 31.56 12.25
N MET A 415 26.73 32.67 11.72
CA MET A 415 27.69 33.50 12.45
C MET A 415 26.96 34.39 13.46
N ALA A 416 25.85 35.02 13.07
CA ALA A 416 25.04 35.81 13.99
C ALA A 416 24.44 34.96 15.12
N GLU A 417 24.04 33.72 14.82
CA GLU A 417 23.54 32.79 15.85
C GLU A 417 24.64 32.34 16.81
N LEU A 418 25.85 32.08 16.30
CA LEU A 418 27.01 31.79 17.15
C LEU A 418 27.34 32.99 18.06
N GLU A 419 27.30 34.22 17.53
CA GLU A 419 27.50 35.43 18.33
C GLU A 419 26.40 35.63 19.38
N ARG A 420 25.14 35.31 19.06
CA ARG A 420 24.02 35.36 20.00
C ARG A 420 24.20 34.38 21.15
N THR A 421 24.47 33.12 20.83
CA THR A 421 24.66 32.05 21.83
C THR A 421 25.91 32.26 22.69
N LEU A 422 26.95 32.91 22.15
CA LEU A 422 28.11 33.33 22.94
C LEU A 422 27.75 34.44 23.92
N ARG A 423 26.98 35.45 23.49
CA ARG A 423 26.51 36.53 24.39
C ARG A 423 25.60 36.02 25.51
N GLU A 424 24.65 35.14 25.19
CA GLU A 424 23.76 34.53 26.19
C GLU A 424 24.55 33.70 27.23
N LYS A 425 25.64 33.03 26.83
CA LYS A 425 26.53 32.28 27.74
C LYS A 425 27.42 33.17 28.60
N ASP A 426 27.79 34.35 28.11
CA ASP A 426 28.57 35.32 28.87
C ASP A 426 27.67 36.03 29.91
N ASP A 427 26.44 36.35 29.54
CA ASP A 427 25.44 36.94 30.46
C ASP A 427 25.04 35.95 31.58
N ASP A 428 24.91 34.65 31.29
CA ASP A 428 24.65 33.59 32.30
C ASP A 428 25.84 33.33 33.25
N GLN A 429 27.06 33.72 32.87
CA GLN A 429 28.25 33.62 33.74
C GLN A 429 28.36 34.78 34.71
N ASP A 430 27.88 35.98 34.34
CA ASP A 430 27.90 37.17 35.18
C ASP A 430 26.78 37.19 36.23
N ASP A 431 25.74 36.35 36.11
CA ASP A 431 24.60 36.29 37.05
C ASP A 431 24.71 35.19 38.12
N LYS A 432 25.90 34.56 38.28
CA LYS A 432 26.19 33.76 39.49
C LYS A 432 26.46 34.71 40.66
N PRO A 433 25.62 34.75 41.71
CA PRO A 433 25.96 35.54 42.89
C PRO A 433 27.18 34.88 43.55
N GLU A 434 28.30 35.61 43.62
CA GLU A 434 29.38 35.31 44.54
C GLU A 434 28.77 35.18 45.93
N GLY A 435 28.63 33.94 46.40
CA GLY A 435 28.11 33.65 47.72
C GLY A 435 28.92 34.39 48.76
N ASP A 436 28.22 35.19 49.57
CA ASP A 436 28.72 35.88 50.75
C ASP A 436 29.67 35.01 51.56
N ALA A 437 30.97 35.28 51.43
CA ALA A 437 31.97 34.97 52.43
C ALA A 437 32.12 36.20 53.33
N GLN A 438 31.31 36.29 54.39
CA GLN A 438 31.60 37.18 55.51
C GLN A 438 31.51 36.46 56.86
N SER A 439 32.72 36.25 57.40
CA SER A 439 33.18 36.31 58.80
C SER A 439 32.56 35.41 59.87
#